data_AF-A0A853FME0-F1
#
_entry.id   AF-A0A853FME0-F1
#
_cell.length_a   1.000
_cell.length_b   1.000
_cell.length_c   1.000
_cell.angle_alpha   90.00
_cell.angle_beta   90.00
_cell.angle_gamma   90.00
#
_symmetry.space_group_name_H-M   'P 1'
#
loop_
_entity.id
_entity.type
_entity.pdbx_description
1 polymer ?
#
loop_
_entity_poly.entity_id
_entity_poly.type
_entity_poly.pdbx_seq_one_letter_code
_entity_poly.pdbx_strand_id
1 'polypeptide(L)'
;DKRVELLTPLAKAHGTDLGNEVASLGVQVHGGMGYIEETGAAQHFRDARITPIYEGTNGIQAADLVGRKLSMDNGGTLLGLLSEMREDAEDTGLLNLIDACEEVARNLLTSEMDDRLAASYPFLTMLSTAVCGWLMEASGRAAARSEGDPAFLKMKQAAARFYVEQIVPEAMGLKPAAMAKAEMLYAIDAEGFAA
;
A
#
# COMPACT_ATOMS: atom_id res chain seq x y z
N ASP A 1 -2.88 20.53 5.01
CA ASP A 1 -1.99 20.37 3.85
C ASP A 1 -2.57 19.28 2.97
N LYS A 2 -2.81 19.55 1.69
CA LYS A 2 -3.46 18.61 0.75
C LYS A 2 -2.67 17.29 0.62
N ARG A 3 -1.34 17.34 0.73
CA ARG A 3 -0.50 16.13 0.67
C ARG A 3 -0.72 15.22 1.87
N VAL A 4 -0.78 15.79 3.07
CA VAL A 4 -1.05 15.04 4.30
C VAL A 4 -2.41 14.36 4.21
N GLU A 5 -3.42 15.07 3.69
CA GLU A 5 -4.76 14.48 3.50
C GLU A 5 -4.79 13.32 2.51
N LEU A 6 -3.99 13.38 1.44
CA LEU A 6 -3.84 12.29 0.48
C LEU A 6 -3.13 11.08 1.11
N LEU A 7 -2.05 11.30 1.86
CA LEU A 7 -1.21 10.23 2.44
C LEU A 7 -1.84 9.59 3.68
N THR A 8 -2.75 10.27 4.37
CA THR A 8 -3.39 9.77 5.59
C THR A 8 -4.06 8.40 5.41
N PRO A 9 -4.96 8.18 4.42
CA PRO A 9 -5.59 6.87 4.23
C PRO A 9 -4.61 5.77 3.83
N LEU A 10 -3.53 6.10 3.11
CA LEU A 10 -2.46 5.14 2.77
C LEU A 10 -1.73 4.70 4.03
N ALA A 11 -1.25 5.67 4.83
CA ALA A 11 -0.54 5.38 6.07
C ALA A 11 -1.40 4.56 7.05
N LYS A 12 -2.71 4.85 7.13
CA LYS A 12 -3.65 4.08 7.94
C LYS A 12 -3.83 2.68 7.38
N ALA A 13 -4.39 2.54 6.17
CA ALA A 13 -4.80 1.23 5.68
C ALA A 13 -3.61 0.31 5.41
N HIS A 14 -2.64 0.78 4.63
CA HIS A 14 -1.48 -0.02 4.27
C HIS A 14 -0.60 -0.34 5.49
N GLY A 15 -0.37 0.65 6.35
CA GLY A 15 0.42 0.44 7.57
C GLY A 15 -0.20 -0.59 8.52
N THR A 16 -1.53 -0.62 8.63
CA THR A 16 -2.23 -1.56 9.51
C THR A 16 -2.38 -2.96 8.89
N ASP A 17 -2.52 -3.07 7.56
CA ASP A 17 -2.44 -4.35 6.86
C ASP A 17 -1.05 -4.99 7.04
N LEU A 18 0.01 -4.23 6.75
CA LEU A 18 1.38 -4.69 6.94
C LEU A 18 1.68 -5.00 8.41
N GLY A 19 1.14 -4.23 9.35
CA GLY A 19 1.29 -4.51 10.79
C GLY A 19 0.72 -5.88 11.17
N ASN A 20 -0.41 -6.27 10.59
CA ASN A 20 -0.99 -7.61 10.79
C ASN A 20 -0.13 -8.70 10.15
N GLU A 21 0.34 -8.48 8.92
CA GLU A 21 1.20 -9.42 8.21
C GLU A 21 2.52 -9.66 8.95
N VAL A 22 3.20 -8.59 9.36
CA VAL A 22 4.46 -8.66 10.12
C VAL A 22 4.26 -9.35 11.46
N ALA A 23 3.17 -9.07 12.18
CA ALA A 23 2.86 -9.77 13.42
C ALA A 23 2.60 -11.26 13.20
N SER A 24 1.90 -11.62 12.12
CA SER A 24 1.66 -13.01 11.71
C SER A 24 2.98 -13.73 11.38
N LEU A 25 3.86 -13.10 10.61
CA LEU A 25 5.21 -13.62 10.35
C LEU A 25 6.02 -13.78 11.64
N GLY A 26 5.87 -12.86 12.59
CA GLY A 26 6.48 -12.95 13.92
C GLY A 26 6.06 -14.21 14.69
N VAL A 27 4.78 -14.58 14.62
CA VAL A 27 4.29 -15.87 15.14
C VAL A 27 4.94 -17.03 14.39
N GLN A 28 4.95 -16.99 13.05
CA GLN A 28 5.46 -18.06 12.20
C GLN A 28 6.94 -18.40 12.46
N VAL A 29 7.79 -17.40 12.73
CA VAL A 29 9.22 -17.59 13.01
C VAL A 29 9.47 -18.46 14.25
N HIS A 30 8.54 -18.48 15.20
CA HIS A 30 8.63 -19.31 16.41
C HIS A 30 8.04 -20.72 16.25
N GLY A 31 7.50 -21.06 15.07
CA GLY A 31 6.81 -22.33 14.83
C GLY A 31 5.61 -22.52 15.76
N GLY A 32 5.36 -23.76 16.19
CA GLY A 32 4.24 -24.07 17.09
C GLY A 32 4.28 -23.30 18.42
N MET A 33 5.48 -22.95 18.90
CA MET A 33 5.63 -22.15 20.12
C MET A 33 5.11 -20.73 19.94
N GLY A 34 5.14 -20.15 18.74
CA GLY A 34 4.59 -18.82 18.50
C GLY A 34 3.08 -18.72 18.75
N TYR A 35 2.37 -19.85 18.68
CA TYR A 35 0.93 -19.92 18.99
C TYR A 35 0.64 -20.05 20.49
N ILE A 36 1.66 -20.40 21.28
CA ILE A 36 1.56 -20.57 22.73
C ILE A 36 1.77 -19.21 23.40
N GLU A 37 0.79 -18.78 24.21
CA GLU A 37 0.71 -17.43 24.79
C GLU A 37 1.95 -17.05 25.62
N GLU A 38 2.61 -18.02 26.26
CA GLU A 38 3.82 -17.81 27.04
C GLU A 38 5.01 -17.26 26.23
N THR A 39 5.00 -17.41 24.90
CA THR A 39 6.03 -16.78 24.04
C THR A 39 5.81 -15.28 23.80
N GLY A 40 4.59 -14.79 24.05
CA GLY A 40 4.18 -13.41 23.77
C GLY A 40 3.95 -13.07 22.29
N ALA A 41 4.35 -13.94 21.35
CA ALA A 41 4.20 -13.67 19.91
C ALA A 41 2.73 -13.55 19.48
N ALA A 42 1.86 -14.46 19.97
CA ALA A 42 0.43 -14.45 19.69
C ALA A 42 -0.27 -13.15 20.15
N GLN A 43 0.21 -12.53 21.24
CA GLN A 43 -0.33 -11.26 21.72
C GLN A 43 -0.17 -10.15 20.69
N HIS A 44 1.01 -10.01 20.08
CA HIS A 44 1.25 -8.98 19.07
C HIS A 44 0.34 -9.10 17.86
N PHE A 45 0.03 -10.33 17.42
CA PHE A 45 -0.93 -10.54 16.34
C PHE A 45 -2.35 -10.13 16.75
N ARG A 46 -2.81 -10.50 17.95
CA ARG A 46 -4.11 -10.07 18.48
C ARG A 46 -4.20 -8.55 18.61
N ASP A 47 -3.15 -7.90 19.10
CA ASP A 47 -3.10 -6.45 19.31
C ASP A 47 -3.06 -5.71 17.97
N ALA A 48 -2.34 -6.22 16.96
CA ALA A 48 -2.32 -5.64 15.61
C ALA A 48 -3.69 -5.72 14.92
N ARG A 49 -4.51 -6.74 15.25
CA ARG A 49 -5.76 -7.06 14.55
C ARG A 49 -6.84 -5.98 14.64
N ILE A 50 -6.83 -5.17 15.69
CA ILE A 50 -7.81 -4.08 15.82
C ILE A 50 -7.49 -2.89 14.91
N THR A 51 -6.23 -2.72 14.51
CA THR A 51 -5.76 -1.51 13.83
C THR A 51 -6.35 -1.31 12.42
N PRO A 52 -6.63 -2.36 11.62
CA PRO A 52 -7.38 -2.24 10.37
C PRO A 52 -8.87 -1.89 10.55
N ILE A 53 -9.42 -2.00 11.77
CA ILE A 53 -10.87 -1.92 12.04
C ILE A 53 -11.27 -0.55 12.59
N TYR A 54 -10.61 -0.09 13.66
CA TYR A 54 -10.98 1.18 14.31
C TYR A 54 -10.66 2.41 13.43
N GLU A 55 -11.17 3.59 13.82
CA GLU A 55 -10.88 4.86 13.14
C GLU A 55 -11.11 4.83 11.62
N GLY A 56 -12.16 4.10 11.21
CA GLY A 56 -12.49 3.81 9.82
C GLY A 56 -11.78 2.56 9.31
N THR A 57 -12.54 1.53 8.92
CA THR A 57 -11.98 0.28 8.41
C THR A 57 -11.10 0.52 7.18
N ASN A 58 -10.16 -0.39 6.89
CA ASN A 58 -9.29 -0.22 5.72
C ASN A 58 -10.07 -0.11 4.39
N GLY A 59 -11.22 -0.78 4.28
CA GLY A 59 -12.14 -0.60 3.15
C GLY A 59 -12.71 0.83 3.06
N ILE A 60 -13.08 1.44 4.19
CA ILE A 60 -13.52 2.84 4.24
C ILE A 60 -12.39 3.81 3.88
N GLN A 61 -11.15 3.54 4.31
CA GLN A 61 -9.99 4.34 3.93
C GLN A 61 -9.69 4.23 2.42
N ALA A 62 -9.82 3.03 1.85
CA ALA A 62 -9.70 2.81 0.41
C ALA A 62 -10.80 3.55 -0.36
N ALA A 63 -12.06 3.45 0.09
CA ALA A 63 -13.18 4.19 -0.50
C ALA A 63 -12.99 5.71 -0.39
N ASP A 64 -12.43 6.20 0.72
CA ASP A 64 -12.07 7.61 0.88
C ASP A 64 -11.04 8.07 -0.16
N LEU A 65 -9.99 7.26 -0.38
CA LEU A 65 -8.95 7.54 -1.36
C LEU A 65 -9.56 7.77 -2.75
N VAL A 66 -10.36 6.85 -3.26
CA VAL A 66 -10.92 6.94 -4.62
C VAL A 66 -12.14 7.86 -4.74
N GLY A 67 -12.93 8.00 -3.67
CA GLY A 67 -14.16 8.77 -3.66
C GLY A 67 -13.96 10.25 -3.37
N ARG A 68 -12.98 10.62 -2.53
CA ARG A 68 -12.71 12.02 -2.15
C ARG A 68 -11.30 12.47 -2.49
N LYS A 69 -10.27 11.72 -2.08
CA LYS A 69 -8.86 12.20 -2.17
C LYS A 69 -8.34 12.25 -3.61
N LEU A 70 -8.73 11.28 -4.43
CA LEU A 70 -8.40 11.18 -5.85
C LEU A 70 -8.81 12.45 -6.62
N SER A 71 -9.98 13.02 -6.31
CA SER A 71 -10.52 14.20 -7.00
C SER A 71 -10.06 15.53 -6.40
N MET A 72 -9.25 15.52 -5.33
CA MET A 72 -8.71 16.76 -4.76
C MET A 72 -7.91 17.53 -5.80
N ASP A 73 -8.17 18.84 -5.92
CA ASP A 73 -7.51 19.71 -6.89
C ASP A 73 -7.67 19.21 -8.34
N ASN A 74 -8.85 18.65 -8.67
CA ASN A 74 -9.12 17.98 -9.94
C ASN A 74 -8.10 16.88 -10.28
N GLY A 75 -7.61 16.16 -9.27
CA GLY A 75 -6.56 15.14 -9.40
C GLY A 75 -5.13 15.67 -9.28
N GLY A 76 -4.95 17.00 -9.26
CA GLY A 76 -3.63 17.63 -9.22
C GLY A 76 -2.80 17.28 -8.00
N THR A 77 -3.43 17.00 -6.85
CA THR A 77 -2.70 16.62 -5.63
C THR A 77 -1.99 15.27 -5.78
N LEU A 78 -2.69 14.26 -6.33
CA LEU A 78 -2.12 12.94 -6.55
C LEU A 78 -1.17 12.91 -7.75
N LEU A 79 -1.57 13.51 -8.87
CA LEU A 79 -0.73 13.55 -10.07
C LEU A 79 0.58 14.31 -9.82
N GLY A 80 0.55 15.36 -9.00
CA GLY A 80 1.75 16.06 -8.57
C GLY A 80 2.70 15.19 -7.72
N LEU A 81 2.15 14.39 -6.79
CA LEU A 81 2.95 13.44 -6.02
C LEU A 81 3.59 12.37 -6.92
N LEU A 82 2.83 11.82 -7.86
CA LEU A 82 3.33 10.82 -8.81
C LEU A 82 4.44 11.40 -9.69
N SER A 83 4.28 12.64 -10.19
CA SER A 83 5.30 13.35 -10.97
C SER A 83 6.60 13.52 -10.17
N GLU A 84 6.51 13.97 -8.92
CA GLU A 84 7.69 14.12 -8.04
C GLU A 84 8.39 12.78 -7.80
N MET A 85 7.63 11.73 -7.49
CA MET A 85 8.17 10.38 -7.33
C MET A 85 8.85 9.90 -8.61
N ARG A 86 8.25 10.18 -9.77
CA ARG A 86 8.76 9.79 -11.08
C ARG A 86 10.06 10.49 -11.46
N GLU A 87 10.24 11.73 -11.01
CA GLU A 87 11.45 12.54 -11.20
C GLU A 87 12.61 12.10 -10.32
N ASP A 88 12.34 11.62 -9.10
CA ASP A 88 13.38 11.23 -8.13
C ASP A 88 13.71 9.72 -8.12
N ALA A 89 12.78 8.85 -8.52
CA ALA A 89 13.01 7.41 -8.53
C ALA A 89 14.02 6.97 -9.61
N GLU A 90 14.84 5.96 -9.32
CA GLU A 90 15.89 5.47 -10.23
C GLU A 90 15.63 4.04 -10.73
N ASP A 91 15.01 3.18 -9.92
CA ASP A 91 14.74 1.78 -10.22
C ASP A 91 13.62 1.62 -11.27
N THR A 92 13.86 0.77 -12.26
CA THR A 92 12.92 0.56 -13.37
C THR A 92 11.60 -0.07 -12.93
N GLY A 93 11.63 -1.00 -11.96
CA GLY A 93 10.42 -1.64 -11.43
C GLY A 93 9.54 -0.63 -10.67
N LEU A 94 10.16 0.22 -9.86
CA LEU A 94 9.48 1.30 -9.16
C LEU A 94 8.90 2.32 -10.14
N LEU A 95 9.68 2.76 -11.13
CA LEU A 95 9.20 3.68 -12.18
C LEU A 95 7.97 3.12 -12.92
N ASN A 96 7.99 1.82 -13.26
CA ASN A 96 6.85 1.16 -13.88
C ASN A 96 5.60 1.14 -12.98
N LEU A 97 5.77 0.95 -11.67
CA LEU A 97 4.65 1.01 -10.71
C LEU A 97 4.10 2.42 -10.56
N ILE A 98 4.96 3.44 -10.56
CA ILE A 98 4.54 4.85 -10.54
C ILE A 98 3.73 5.17 -11.79
N ASP A 99 4.22 4.80 -12.96
CA ASP A 99 3.54 5.01 -14.25
C ASP A 99 2.19 4.25 -14.28
N ALA A 100 2.14 3.03 -13.75
CA ALA A 100 0.90 2.28 -13.61
C ALA A 100 -0.10 2.93 -12.64
N CYS A 101 0.38 3.47 -11.51
CA CYS A 101 -0.48 4.22 -10.58
C CYS A 101 -1.07 5.47 -11.25
N GLU A 102 -0.30 6.17 -12.07
CA GLU A 102 -0.78 7.32 -12.83
C GLU A 102 -1.87 6.92 -13.83
N GLU A 103 -1.65 5.85 -14.59
CA GLU A 103 -2.64 5.33 -15.54
C GLU A 103 -3.96 4.97 -14.85
N VAL A 104 -3.89 4.23 -13.73
CA VAL A 104 -5.08 3.88 -12.94
C VAL A 104 -5.74 5.14 -12.40
N ALA A 105 -4.99 6.08 -11.82
CA ALA A 105 -5.55 7.33 -11.29
C ALA A 105 -6.32 8.12 -12.37
N ARG A 106 -5.76 8.24 -13.57
CA ARG A 106 -6.39 8.93 -14.71
C ARG A 106 -7.67 8.23 -15.17
N ASN A 107 -7.67 6.90 -15.22
CA ASN A 107 -8.86 6.13 -15.54
C ASN A 107 -9.95 6.30 -14.47
N LEU A 108 -9.58 6.26 -13.19
CA LEU A 108 -10.54 6.40 -12.09
C LEU A 108 -11.14 7.82 -12.01
N LEU A 109 -10.37 8.86 -12.37
CA LEU A 109 -10.86 10.24 -12.40
C LEU A 109 -12.04 10.45 -13.36
N THR A 110 -12.16 9.64 -14.41
CA THR A 110 -13.25 9.68 -15.39
C THR A 110 -14.25 8.53 -15.25
N SER A 111 -14.01 7.59 -14.31
CA SER A 111 -14.90 6.45 -14.07
C SER A 111 -16.06 6.82 -13.14
N GLU A 112 -17.15 6.06 -13.28
CA GLU A 112 -18.31 6.10 -12.39
C GLU A 112 -17.95 5.65 -10.97
N MET A 113 -18.76 6.04 -9.99
CA MET A 113 -18.46 5.79 -8.58
C MET A 113 -18.31 4.29 -8.26
N ASP A 114 -19.16 3.43 -8.82
CA ASP A 114 -19.08 1.98 -8.56
C ASP A 114 -17.76 1.38 -9.03
N ASP A 115 -17.28 1.76 -10.22
CA ASP A 115 -15.98 1.33 -10.73
C ASP A 115 -14.82 1.84 -9.86
N ARG A 116 -14.93 3.08 -9.34
CA ARG A 116 -13.94 3.62 -8.39
C ARG A 116 -13.88 2.79 -7.12
N LEU A 117 -15.04 2.47 -6.55
CA LEU A 117 -15.14 1.67 -5.33
C LEU A 117 -14.64 0.24 -5.54
N ALA A 118 -14.91 -0.38 -6.70
CA ALA A 118 -14.38 -1.69 -7.04
C ALA A 118 -12.84 -1.71 -7.10
N ALA A 119 -12.24 -0.63 -7.61
CA ALA A 119 -10.79 -0.46 -7.70
C ALA A 119 -10.12 0.00 -6.40
N SER A 120 -10.89 0.32 -5.35
CA SER A 120 -10.39 1.14 -4.24
C SER A 120 -9.23 0.50 -3.49
N TYR A 121 -9.35 -0.79 -3.15
CA TYR A 121 -8.33 -1.50 -2.38
C TYR A 121 -7.09 -1.84 -3.22
N PRO A 122 -7.23 -2.43 -4.43
CA PRO A 122 -6.09 -2.65 -5.32
C PRO A 122 -5.30 -1.37 -5.57
N PHE A 123 -5.99 -0.26 -5.86
CA PHE A 123 -5.34 1.02 -6.11
C PHE A 123 -4.66 1.60 -4.85
N LEU A 124 -5.29 1.50 -3.68
CA LEU A 124 -4.66 1.91 -2.42
C LEU A 124 -3.36 1.15 -2.17
N THR A 125 -3.35 -0.17 -2.37
CA THR A 125 -2.16 -1.00 -2.15
C THR A 125 -1.06 -0.67 -3.17
N MET A 126 -1.41 -0.50 -4.45
CA MET A 126 -0.46 -0.07 -5.49
C MET A 126 0.21 1.26 -5.12
N LEU A 127 -0.61 2.28 -4.84
CA LEU A 127 -0.12 3.62 -4.56
C LEU A 127 0.71 3.66 -3.27
N SER A 128 0.28 2.95 -2.23
CA SER A 128 1.04 2.85 -0.97
C SER A 128 2.39 2.18 -1.19
N THR A 129 2.42 1.10 -1.97
CA THR A 129 3.67 0.38 -2.30
C THR A 129 4.61 1.26 -3.10
N ALA A 130 4.09 2.07 -4.04
CA ALA A 130 4.88 3.03 -4.81
C ALA A 130 5.50 4.12 -3.91
N VAL A 131 4.70 4.72 -3.01
CA VAL A 131 5.18 5.73 -2.05
C VAL A 131 6.24 5.13 -1.11
N CYS A 132 5.98 3.95 -0.53
CA CYS A 132 6.94 3.28 0.33
C CYS A 132 8.21 2.87 -0.42
N GLY A 133 8.09 2.37 -1.66
CA GLY A 133 9.22 2.01 -2.51
C GLY A 133 10.11 3.21 -2.82
N TRP A 134 9.51 4.35 -3.15
CA TRP A 134 10.20 5.62 -3.36
C TRP A 134 10.97 6.06 -2.11
N LEU A 135 10.34 6.03 -0.93
CA LEU A 135 10.99 6.39 0.32
C LEU A 135 12.10 5.40 0.72
N MET A 136 11.92 4.10 0.46
CA MET A 136 12.93 3.08 0.72
C MET A 136 14.14 3.26 -0.20
N GLU A 137 13.93 3.54 -1.48
CA GLU A 137 15.00 3.81 -2.44
C GLU A 137 15.80 5.06 -2.04
N ALA A 138 15.12 6.16 -1.71
CA ALA A 138 15.74 7.38 -1.21
C ALA A 138 16.53 7.11 0.09
N SER A 139 15.97 6.32 1.01
CA SER A 139 16.66 5.92 2.24
C SER A 139 17.91 5.07 1.96
N GLY A 140 17.86 4.18 0.98
CA GLY A 140 19.00 3.39 0.51
C GLY A 140 20.12 4.27 -0.04
N ARG A 141 19.79 5.24 -0.91
CA ARG A 141 20.75 6.23 -1.43
C ARG A 141 21.38 7.07 -0.31
N ALA A 142 20.57 7.52 0.65
CA ALA A 142 21.06 8.26 1.81
C ALA A 142 22.02 7.42 2.68
N ALA A 143 21.69 6.14 2.91
CA ALA A 143 22.53 5.23 3.67
C ALA A 143 23.87 4.94 2.96
N ALA A 144 23.90 4.93 1.62
CA ALA A 144 25.14 4.74 0.85
C ALA A 144 26.11 5.94 0.93
N ARG A 145 25.60 7.13 1.27
CA ARG A 145 26.39 8.38 1.38
C ARG A 145 26.71 8.77 2.82
N SER A 146 26.27 7.98 3.79
CA SER A 146 26.42 8.27 5.22
C SER A 146 27.71 7.66 5.79
N GLU A 147 28.29 8.31 6.80
CA GLU A 147 29.48 7.85 7.54
C GLU A 147 29.13 7.25 8.93
N GLY A 148 27.85 6.88 9.16
CA GLY A 148 27.38 6.25 10.38
C GLY A 148 27.86 4.80 10.59
N ASP A 149 27.24 4.09 11.53
CA ASP A 149 27.57 2.68 11.83
C ASP A 149 27.50 1.80 10.56
N PRO A 150 28.62 1.20 10.10
CA PRO A 150 28.67 0.41 8.88
C PRO A 150 27.69 -0.77 8.87
N ALA A 151 27.42 -1.40 10.02
CA ALA A 151 26.52 -2.54 10.09
C ALA A 151 25.07 -2.11 9.82
N PHE A 152 24.63 -1.03 10.49
CA PHE A 152 23.32 -0.43 10.26
C PHE A 152 23.15 0.06 8.82
N LEU A 153 24.15 0.75 8.26
CA LEU A 153 24.07 1.28 6.90
C LEU A 153 23.97 0.16 5.86
N LYS A 154 24.75 -0.92 6.02
CA LYS A 154 24.65 -2.11 5.15
C LYS A 154 23.28 -2.76 5.23
N MET A 155 22.72 -2.91 6.43
CA MET A 155 21.37 -3.44 6.64
C MET A 155 20.32 -2.55 5.95
N LYS A 156 20.41 -1.22 6.10
CA LYS A 156 19.46 -0.28 5.47
C LYS A 156 19.49 -0.33 3.94
N GLN A 157 20.67 -0.38 3.34
CA GLN A 157 20.80 -0.55 1.89
C GLN A 157 20.21 -1.88 1.43
N ALA A 158 20.45 -2.98 2.16
CA ALA A 158 19.89 -4.29 1.82
C ALA A 158 18.35 -4.31 1.94
N ALA A 159 17.79 -3.73 2.99
CA ALA A 159 16.35 -3.63 3.18
C ALA A 159 15.67 -2.77 2.10
N ALA A 160 16.28 -1.63 1.74
CA ALA A 160 15.81 -0.78 0.65
C ALA A 160 15.77 -1.53 -0.68
N ARG A 161 16.86 -2.19 -1.01
CA ARG A 161 16.96 -3.01 -2.22
C ARG A 161 15.94 -4.16 -2.23
N PHE A 162 15.79 -4.87 -1.13
CA PHE A 162 14.79 -5.94 -1.02
C PHE A 162 13.37 -5.43 -1.27
N TYR A 163 13.01 -4.29 -0.68
CA TYR A 163 11.68 -3.71 -0.89
C TYR A 163 11.40 -3.42 -2.37
N VAL A 164 12.37 -2.78 -3.04
CA VAL A 164 12.23 -2.41 -4.45
C VAL A 164 12.28 -3.63 -5.37
N GLU A 165 13.15 -4.60 -5.10
CA GLU A 165 13.31 -5.76 -6.00
C GLU A 165 12.29 -6.88 -5.76
N GLN A 166 11.68 -6.96 -4.57
CA GLN A 166 10.80 -8.08 -4.20
C GLN A 166 9.36 -7.66 -3.90
N ILE A 167 9.13 -6.52 -3.25
CA ILE A 167 7.78 -6.09 -2.84
C ILE A 167 7.10 -5.25 -3.93
N VAL A 168 7.82 -4.31 -4.54
CA VAL A 168 7.28 -3.46 -5.62
C VAL A 168 6.70 -4.26 -6.80
N PRO A 169 7.35 -5.34 -7.30
CA PRO A 169 6.80 -6.12 -8.41
C PRO A 169 5.45 -6.78 -8.11
N GLU A 170 5.18 -7.15 -6.85
CA GLU A 170 3.90 -7.78 -6.47
C GLU A 170 2.74 -6.81 -6.64
N ALA A 171 2.94 -5.53 -6.28
CA ALA A 171 1.94 -4.49 -6.43
C ALA A 171 1.55 -4.25 -7.90
N MET A 172 2.45 -4.48 -8.86
CA MET A 172 2.11 -4.40 -10.29
C MET A 172 1.03 -5.42 -10.69
N GLY A 173 0.98 -6.58 -10.03
CA GLY A 173 -0.05 -7.59 -10.25
C GLY A 173 -1.47 -7.13 -9.91
N LEU A 174 -1.62 -6.03 -9.16
CA LEU A 174 -2.91 -5.47 -8.79
C LEU A 174 -3.52 -4.54 -9.84
N LYS A 175 -2.73 -4.10 -10.83
CA LYS A 175 -3.21 -3.19 -11.90
C LYS A 175 -4.45 -3.72 -12.62
N PRO A 176 -4.52 -4.99 -13.05
CA PRO A 176 -5.74 -5.52 -13.69
C PRO A 176 -6.98 -5.42 -12.81
N ALA A 177 -6.85 -5.66 -11.50
CA ALA A 177 -7.96 -5.51 -10.55
C ALA A 177 -8.34 -4.03 -10.34
N ALA A 178 -7.35 -3.13 -10.30
CA ALA A 178 -7.59 -1.69 -10.19
C ALA A 178 -8.21 -1.06 -11.45
N MET A 179 -8.13 -1.75 -12.59
CA MET A 179 -8.74 -1.35 -13.88
C MET A 179 -10.05 -2.09 -14.18
N ALA A 180 -10.42 -3.07 -13.36
CA ALA A 180 -11.62 -3.87 -13.57
C ALA A 180 -12.90 -3.05 -13.31
N LYS A 181 -13.97 -3.42 -14.00
CA LYS A 181 -15.31 -2.85 -13.82
C LYS A 181 -16.03 -3.49 -12.64
N ALA A 182 -16.90 -2.71 -11.99
CA ALA A 182 -17.66 -3.17 -10.84
C ALA A 182 -18.70 -4.25 -11.17
N GLU A 183 -19.06 -4.41 -12.45
CA GLU A 183 -20.05 -5.38 -12.94
C GLU A 183 -19.88 -6.78 -12.33
N MET A 184 -18.66 -7.30 -12.26
CA MET A 184 -18.40 -8.63 -11.69
C MET A 184 -18.67 -8.72 -10.18
N LEU A 185 -18.52 -7.62 -9.44
CA LEU A 185 -18.83 -7.59 -7.99
C LEU A 185 -20.34 -7.62 -7.73
N TYR A 186 -21.14 -7.22 -8.71
CA TYR A 186 -22.60 -7.20 -8.64
C TYR A 186 -23.25 -8.31 -9.50
N ALA A 187 -22.46 -9.25 -10.02
CA ALA A 187 -22.95 -10.33 -10.87
C ALA A 187 -23.81 -11.35 -10.11
N ILE A 188 -23.68 -11.40 -8.79
CA ILE A 188 -24.46 -12.24 -7.87
C ILE A 188 -25.09 -11.32 -6.83
N ASP A 189 -26.40 -11.49 -6.61
CA ASP A 189 -27.14 -10.76 -5.58
C ASP A 189 -26.89 -11.34 -4.18
N ALA A 190 -27.41 -10.68 -3.14
CA ALA A 190 -27.18 -11.10 -1.77
C ALA A 190 -27.76 -12.50 -1.49
N GLU A 191 -28.91 -12.81 -2.09
CA GLU A 191 -29.55 -14.12 -2.01
C GLU A 191 -28.67 -15.22 -2.62
N GLY A 192 -28.03 -14.95 -3.75
CA GLY A 192 -27.12 -15.88 -4.43
C GLY A 192 -25.87 -16.23 -3.62
N PHE A 193 -25.39 -15.34 -2.74
CA PHE A 193 -24.28 -15.63 -1.82
C PHE A 193 -24.68 -16.44 -0.59
N ALA A 194 -25.97 -16.49 -0.25
CA ALA A 194 -26.47 -17.18 0.94
C ALA A 194 -26.87 -18.64 0.69
N ALA A 195 -26.85 -19.10 -0.56
CA ALA A 195 -27.20 -20.45 -1.00
C ALA A 195 -25.98 -21.40 -0.95
#